data_AF-A0A3D4UU82-F1
#
_entry.id   AF-A0A3D4UU82-F1
#
_cell.length_a   1.000
_cell.length_b   1.000
_cell.length_c   1.000
_cell.angle_alpha   90.00
_cell.angle_beta   90.00
_cell.angle_gamma   90.00
#
_symmetry.space_group_name_H-M   'P 1'
#
loop_
_entity.id
_entity.type
_entity.pdbx_description
1 polymer ?
#
loop_
_entity_poly.entity_id
_entity_poly.type
_entity_poly.pdbx_seq_one_letter_code
_entity_poly.pdbx_strand_id
1 'polypeptide(L)'
;MNELIQNLKSISDLNLEEGDSSWEIKIPFARESYFELTIPKDVNEWFVSFFSSETNDKIWSDWVDWYISGEINKENVRICFQRDIEYFIERVLAATDYRIVNNPGFKFFGKEFFKTSDLELFINKEWILVEPGELPEDFEIP
;
A
#
# COMPACT_ATOMS: atom_id res chain seq x y z
N MET A 1 12.14 -9.35 3.20
CA MET A 1 12.22 -8.02 3.84
C MET A 1 13.49 -7.29 3.48
N ASN A 2 14.68 -7.82 3.78
CA ASN A 2 15.93 -7.20 3.30
C ASN A 2 15.94 -7.05 1.78
N GLU A 3 15.41 -8.03 1.04
CA GLU A 3 15.25 -7.98 -0.41
C GLU A 3 14.29 -6.86 -0.86
N LEU A 4 13.05 -6.83 -0.35
CA LEU A 4 12.12 -5.70 -0.56
C LEU A 4 12.79 -4.35 -0.33
N ILE A 5 13.43 -4.15 0.82
CA ILE A 5 14.09 -2.88 1.16
C ILE A 5 15.22 -2.54 0.19
N GLN A 6 16.00 -3.52 -0.28
CA GLN A 6 17.04 -3.29 -1.29
C GLN A 6 16.43 -2.93 -2.65
N ASN A 7 15.35 -3.59 -3.06
CA ASN A 7 14.61 -3.27 -4.28
C ASN A 7 14.08 -1.83 -4.21
N LEU A 8 13.45 -1.45 -3.09
CA LEU A 8 12.91 -0.11 -2.91
C LEU A 8 13.99 0.98 -2.89
N LYS A 9 15.16 0.70 -2.29
CA LYS A 9 16.32 1.62 -2.33
C LYS A 9 16.84 1.89 -3.75
N SER A 10 16.53 1.03 -4.72
CA SER A 10 16.93 1.22 -6.11
C SER A 10 16.00 2.17 -6.90
N ILE A 11 14.83 2.52 -6.34
CA ILE A 11 13.86 3.40 -6.98
C ILE A 11 14.15 4.85 -6.56
N SER A 12 14.56 5.68 -7.52
CA SER A 12 15.07 7.05 -7.26
C SER A 12 14.07 7.99 -6.61
N ASP A 13 12.78 7.75 -6.84
CA ASP A 13 11.71 8.68 -6.48
C ASP A 13 11.13 8.38 -5.09
N LEU A 14 11.64 7.35 -4.40
CA LEU A 14 11.22 6.99 -3.05
C LEU A 14 12.16 7.62 -2.02
N ASN A 15 11.60 8.27 -1.00
CA ASN A 15 12.34 8.54 0.22
C ASN A 15 12.05 7.41 1.22
N LEU A 16 13.07 6.60 1.50
CA LEU A 16 12.98 5.50 2.46
C LEU A 16 13.74 5.86 3.73
N GLU A 17 13.02 5.88 4.84
CA GLU A 17 13.58 6.10 6.17
C GLU A 17 13.49 4.81 6.99
N GLU A 18 14.61 4.42 7.60
CA GLU A 18 14.67 3.26 8.48
C GLU A 18 14.54 3.71 9.93
N GLY A 19 13.42 3.36 10.56
CA GLY A 19 13.21 3.50 12.00
C GLY A 19 13.63 2.25 12.77
N ASP A 20 13.49 2.30 14.09
CA ASP A 20 13.83 1.17 14.96
C ASP A 20 12.88 -0.03 14.73
N SER A 21 11.56 0.24 14.64
CA SER A 21 10.49 -0.78 14.58
C SER A 21 9.75 -0.86 13.25
N SER A 22 9.97 0.08 12.35
CA SER A 22 9.33 0.14 11.03
C SER A 22 10.26 0.72 9.97
N TRP A 23 9.92 0.48 8.71
CA TRP A 23 10.38 1.28 7.58
C TRP A 23 9.27 2.23 7.16
N GLU A 24 9.64 3.47 6.89
CA GLU A 24 8.74 4.49 6.38
C GLU A 24 9.14 4.81 4.93
N ILE A 25 8.18 4.76 4.01
CA ILE A 25 8.41 5.07 2.60
C ILE A 25 7.51 6.24 2.23
N LYS A 26 8.11 7.32 1.73
CA LYS A 26 7.40 8.45 1.17
C LYS A 26 7.52 8.46 -0.34
N ILE A 27 6.37 8.48 -1.00
CA ILE A 27 6.22 8.48 -2.45
C ILE A 27 5.64 9.84 -2.86
N PRO A 28 6.42 10.74 -3.46
CA PRO A 28 5.90 11.98 -4.02
C PRO A 28 4.84 11.66 -5.07
N PHE A 29 3.74 12.41 -5.05
CA PHE A 29 2.64 12.25 -5.99
C PHE A 29 2.16 13.60 -6.52
N ALA A 30 1.45 13.57 -7.66
CA ALA A 30 1.05 14.77 -8.39
C ALA A 30 0.33 15.82 -7.51
N ARG A 31 0.34 17.09 -7.95
CA ARG A 31 -0.39 18.21 -7.32
C ARG A 31 -0.06 18.42 -5.83
N GLU A 32 1.22 18.44 -5.48
CA GLU A 32 1.63 18.68 -4.09
C GLU A 32 0.95 17.69 -3.14
N SER A 33 1.04 16.39 -3.43
CA SER A 33 0.56 15.33 -2.55
C SER A 33 1.61 14.23 -2.41
N TYR A 34 1.43 13.32 -1.46
CA TYR A 34 2.33 12.18 -1.31
C TYR A 34 1.64 11.01 -0.60
N PHE A 35 2.18 9.81 -0.83
CA PHE A 35 1.87 8.63 -0.05
C PHE A 35 2.95 8.41 1.01
N GLU A 36 2.54 7.98 2.20
CA GLU A 36 3.41 7.48 3.26
C GLU A 36 2.98 6.03 3.56
N LEU A 37 3.92 5.11 3.43
CA LEU A 37 3.74 3.70 3.77
C LEU A 37 4.56 3.40 5.02
N THR A 38 3.93 2.74 5.98
CA THR A 38 4.57 2.26 7.20
C THR A 38 4.58 0.74 7.19
N ILE A 39 5.79 0.15 7.22
CA ILE A 39 6.00 -1.29 7.18
C ILE A 39 6.70 -1.71 8.49
N PRO A 40 5.97 -2.23 9.48
CA PRO A 40 6.57 -2.82 10.68
C PRO A 40 7.57 -3.95 10.36
N LYS A 41 8.63 -4.09 11.17
CA LYS A 41 9.68 -5.11 10.92
C LYS A 41 9.29 -6.53 11.34
N ASP A 42 8.36 -6.64 12.29
CA ASP A 42 8.09 -7.88 13.04
C ASP A 42 6.71 -8.50 12.75
N VAL A 43 5.87 -7.85 11.96
CA VAL A 43 4.53 -8.33 11.57
C VAL A 43 4.35 -8.24 10.05
N ASN A 44 3.43 -9.04 9.51
CA ASN A 44 3.07 -9.02 8.08
C ASN A 44 1.86 -8.10 7.84
N GLU A 45 1.95 -6.89 8.37
CA GLU A 45 0.96 -5.84 8.22
C GLU A 45 1.66 -4.64 7.59
N TRP A 46 0.94 -3.82 6.83
CA TRP A 46 1.45 -2.51 6.44
C TRP A 46 0.31 -1.51 6.28
N PHE A 47 0.67 -0.25 6.47
CA PHE A 47 -0.26 0.87 6.49
C PHE A 47 0.09 1.82 5.37
N VAL A 48 -0.92 2.44 4.78
CA VAL A 48 -0.74 3.51 3.82
C VAL A 48 -1.60 4.70 4.19
N SER A 49 -1.01 5.89 4.08
CA SER A 49 -1.70 7.15 4.21
C SER A 49 -1.38 8.03 3.02
N PHE A 50 -2.37 8.75 2.53
CA PHE A 50 -2.25 9.69 1.43
C PHE A 50 -2.52 11.10 1.95
N PHE A 51 -1.62 12.03 1.65
CA PHE A 51 -1.58 13.36 2.25
C PHE A 51 -1.55 14.45 1.19
N SER A 52 -2.10 15.61 1.56
CA SER A 52 -1.81 16.88 0.90
C SER A 52 -0.44 17.39 1.37
N SER A 53 0.50 17.65 0.46
CA SER A 53 1.79 18.29 0.79
C SER A 53 1.61 19.74 1.22
N GLU A 54 0.58 20.45 0.72
CA GLU A 54 0.36 21.86 1.05
C GLU A 54 -0.07 22.03 2.51
N THR A 55 -1.01 21.21 2.97
CA THR A 55 -1.61 21.34 4.32
C THR A 55 -1.09 20.31 5.31
N ASN A 56 -0.39 19.28 4.84
CA ASN A 56 -0.02 18.10 5.61
C ASN A 56 -1.23 17.36 6.22
N ASP A 57 -2.41 17.55 5.62
CA ASP A 57 -3.63 16.85 6.03
C ASP A 57 -3.70 15.46 5.40
N LYS A 58 -4.10 14.48 6.21
CA LYS A 58 -4.38 13.13 5.73
C LYS A 58 -5.69 13.12 4.95
N ILE A 59 -5.62 12.84 3.65
CA ILE A 59 -6.75 12.77 2.72
C ILE A 59 -7.40 11.39 2.79
N TRP A 60 -6.60 10.34 2.88
CA TRP A 60 -7.06 8.95 2.87
C TRP A 60 -6.04 8.06 3.59
N SER A 61 -6.49 6.92 4.10
CA SER A 61 -5.59 5.89 4.63
C SER A 61 -6.27 4.53 4.63
N ASP A 62 -5.46 3.49 4.51
CA ASP A 62 -5.89 2.11 4.58
C ASP A 62 -4.78 1.23 5.13
N TRP A 63 -5.09 -0.03 5.37
CA TRP A 63 -4.17 -1.00 5.96
C TRP A 63 -4.48 -2.39 5.44
N VAL A 64 -3.48 -3.26 5.45
CA VAL A 64 -3.67 -4.68 5.22
C VAL A 64 -2.95 -5.48 6.29
N ASP A 65 -3.59 -6.55 6.70
CA ASP A 65 -3.01 -7.58 7.53
C ASP A 65 -3.01 -8.91 6.76
N TRP A 66 -1.82 -9.40 6.46
CA TRP A 66 -1.61 -10.72 5.87
C TRP A 66 -1.69 -11.82 6.93
N TYR A 67 -2.65 -11.72 7.85
CA TYR A 67 -2.94 -12.76 8.83
C TYR A 67 -3.59 -13.94 8.15
N ILE A 68 -2.86 -15.05 8.08
CA ILE A 68 -3.40 -16.29 7.55
C ILE A 68 -3.74 -17.24 8.70
N SER A 69 -5.03 -17.55 8.82
CA SER A 69 -5.49 -18.72 9.58
C SER A 69 -5.34 -19.98 8.72
N GLY A 70 -4.49 -20.94 9.12
CA GLY A 70 -4.35 -22.24 8.45
C GLY A 70 -2.92 -22.67 8.10
N GLU A 71 -2.78 -23.70 7.25
CA GLU A 71 -1.51 -24.34 6.84
C GLU A 71 -0.82 -23.67 5.63
N ILE A 72 -0.88 -22.34 5.49
CA ILE A 72 -0.08 -21.67 4.45
C ILE A 72 1.36 -21.52 4.94
N ASN A 73 2.32 -21.86 4.10
CA ASN A 73 3.74 -21.73 4.39
C ASN A 73 4.08 -20.25 4.68
N LYS A 74 4.73 -19.99 5.82
CA LYS A 74 5.19 -18.66 6.24
C LYS A 74 6.02 -17.94 5.18
N GLU A 75 6.82 -18.67 4.41
CA GLU A 75 7.64 -18.08 3.35
C GLU A 75 6.76 -17.55 2.22
N ASN A 76 5.73 -18.29 1.82
CA ASN A 76 4.79 -17.86 0.78
C ASN A 76 4.02 -16.61 1.20
N VAL A 77 3.61 -16.53 2.48
CA VAL A 77 2.99 -15.31 3.04
C VAL A 77 3.94 -14.12 2.91
N ARG A 78 5.21 -14.33 3.24
CA ARG A 78 6.22 -13.28 3.18
C ARG A 78 6.51 -12.81 1.75
N ILE A 79 6.45 -13.71 0.77
CA ILE A 79 6.60 -13.37 -0.64
C ILE A 79 5.40 -12.56 -1.12
N CYS A 80 4.18 -13.01 -0.82
CA CYS A 80 2.94 -12.30 -1.16
C CYS A 80 2.93 -10.89 -0.53
N PHE A 81 3.27 -10.78 0.76
CA PHE A 81 3.38 -9.51 1.48
C PHE A 81 4.36 -8.54 0.81
N GLN A 82 5.54 -9.02 0.40
CA GLN A 82 6.51 -8.16 -0.28
C GLN A 82 6.02 -7.72 -1.64
N ARG A 83 5.40 -8.64 -2.40
CA ARG A 83 4.88 -8.34 -3.73
C ARG A 83 3.71 -7.35 -3.69
N ASP A 84 2.88 -7.44 -2.66
CA ASP A 84 1.76 -6.54 -2.43
C ASP A 84 2.24 -5.09 -2.27
N ILE A 85 3.25 -4.88 -1.42
CA ILE A 85 3.88 -3.57 -1.23
C ILE A 85 4.50 -3.06 -2.54
N GLU A 86 5.27 -3.91 -3.24
CA GLU A 86 5.89 -3.54 -4.52
C GLU A 86 4.83 -3.16 -5.56
N TYR A 87 3.78 -3.96 -5.69
CA TYR A 87 2.70 -3.73 -6.63
C TYR A 87 1.99 -2.41 -6.31
N PHE A 88 1.63 -2.15 -5.05
CA PHE A 88 1.04 -0.86 -4.68
C PHE A 88 1.93 0.33 -5.09
N ILE A 89 3.23 0.25 -4.81
CA ILE A 89 4.19 1.30 -5.15
C ILE A 89 4.27 1.49 -6.68
N GLU A 90 4.35 0.41 -7.45
CA GLU A 90 4.34 0.46 -8.92
C GLU A 90 3.11 1.19 -9.45
N ARG A 91 1.94 0.94 -8.85
CA ARG A 91 0.66 1.56 -9.23
C ARG A 91 0.62 3.04 -8.90
N VAL A 92 1.10 3.43 -7.72
CA VAL A 92 1.24 4.85 -7.34
C VAL A 92 2.18 5.58 -8.30
N LEU A 93 3.33 5.00 -8.63
CA LEU A 93 4.31 5.61 -9.53
C LEU A 93 3.81 5.71 -10.97
N ALA A 94 2.96 4.78 -11.42
CA ALA A 94 2.37 4.82 -12.76
C ALA A 94 1.18 5.79 -12.90
N ALA A 95 0.62 6.25 -11.78
CA ALA A 95 -0.58 7.07 -11.77
C ALA A 95 -0.29 8.55 -12.02
N THR A 96 -1.22 9.22 -12.69
CA THR A 96 -1.10 10.66 -13.01
C THR A 96 -2.14 11.53 -12.31
N ASP A 97 -3.18 10.92 -11.76
CA ASP A 97 -4.25 11.60 -11.01
C ASP A 97 -4.85 10.62 -10.00
N TYR A 98 -5.63 11.15 -9.06
CA TYR A 98 -6.35 10.37 -8.05
C TYR A 98 -7.78 10.86 -7.89
N ARG A 99 -8.63 9.99 -7.36
CA ARG A 99 -9.92 10.40 -6.78
C ARG A 99 -10.25 9.52 -5.58
N ILE A 100 -10.93 10.12 -4.61
CA ILE A 100 -11.50 9.42 -3.48
C ILE A 100 -12.98 9.19 -3.79
N VAL A 101 -13.37 7.93 -3.91
CA VAL A 101 -14.74 7.53 -4.20
C VAL A 101 -15.40 7.09 -2.90
N ASN A 102 -16.38 7.84 -2.43
CA ASN A 102 -17.14 7.42 -1.25
C ASN A 102 -17.96 6.18 -1.58
N ASN A 103 -17.72 5.11 -0.84
CA ASN A 103 -18.45 3.87 -1.01
C ASN A 103 -19.29 3.63 0.25
N PRO A 104 -20.60 3.96 0.23
CA PRO A 104 -21.47 3.76 1.39
C PRO A 104 -21.75 2.28 1.70
N GLY A 105 -21.13 1.33 0.98
CA GLY A 105 -21.27 -0.11 1.14
C GLY A 105 -20.37 -0.69 2.23
N PHE A 106 -20.98 -1.02 3.37
CA PHE A 106 -20.36 -1.75 4.49
C PHE A 106 -19.74 -3.09 4.06
N LYS A 107 -18.47 -3.34 4.40
CA LYS A 107 -17.92 -4.72 4.50
C LYS A 107 -17.58 -5.01 5.96
N PHE A 108 -18.24 -6.04 6.51
CA PHE A 108 -18.18 -6.46 7.91
C PHE A 108 -17.56 -7.86 7.96
N PHE A 109 -16.33 -8.02 8.46
CA PHE A 109 -15.80 -9.31 8.92
C PHE A 109 -14.74 -9.08 10.00
N GLY A 110 -15.00 -9.54 11.23
CA GLY A 110 -14.05 -9.43 12.34
C GLY A 110 -14.00 -8.04 12.96
N LYS A 111 -13.60 -7.96 14.24
CA LYS A 111 -13.56 -6.69 14.99
C LYS A 111 -12.41 -5.81 14.47
N GLU A 112 -12.69 -4.90 13.53
CA GLU A 112 -12.22 -3.49 13.45
C GLU A 112 -12.17 -2.91 12.02
N PHE A 113 -12.67 -1.66 11.92
CA PHE A 113 -12.73 -0.63 10.84
C PHE A 113 -13.40 -0.89 9.48
N PHE A 114 -14.23 0.09 9.05
CA PHE A 114 -14.92 0.15 7.76
C PHE A 114 -14.25 1.19 6.85
N LYS A 115 -13.82 0.76 5.67
CA LYS A 115 -13.42 1.64 4.57
C LYS A 115 -14.67 2.40 4.10
N THR A 116 -14.71 3.71 4.31
CA THR A 116 -15.82 4.59 3.88
C THR A 116 -15.60 5.17 2.49
N SER A 117 -14.41 4.97 1.94
CA SER A 117 -13.99 5.52 0.66
C SER A 117 -12.85 4.71 0.04
N ASP A 118 -12.93 4.56 -1.27
CA ASP A 118 -11.95 3.89 -2.09
C ASP A 118 -10.99 4.90 -2.71
N LEU A 119 -9.71 4.53 -2.79
CA LEU A 119 -8.72 5.26 -3.56
C LEU A 119 -8.68 4.68 -4.97
N GLU A 120 -8.99 5.53 -5.94
CA GLU A 120 -8.79 5.19 -7.34
C GLU A 120 -7.69 6.06 -7.94
N LEU A 121 -6.78 5.42 -8.67
CA LEU A 121 -5.69 6.06 -9.37
C LEU A 121 -5.95 6.05 -10.87
N PHE A 122 -5.64 7.17 -11.53
CA PHE A 122 -5.74 7.26 -12.98
C PHE A 122 -4.46 6.76 -13.64
N ILE A 123 -4.54 5.58 -14.25
CA ILE A 123 -3.40 4.86 -14.85
C ILE A 123 -3.82 4.42 -16.25
N ASN A 124 -2.99 4.64 -17.26
CA ASN A 124 -3.23 4.20 -18.64
C ASN A 124 -4.61 4.57 -19.23
N LYS A 125 -5.12 5.76 -18.87
CA LYS A 125 -6.44 6.30 -19.29
C LYS A 125 -7.65 5.68 -18.59
N GLU A 126 -7.45 4.91 -17.53
CA GLU A 126 -8.52 4.27 -16.77
C GLU A 126 -8.40 4.63 -15.29
N TRP A 127 -9.55 4.71 -14.62
CA TRP A 127 -9.61 4.79 -13.16
C TRP A 127 -9.56 3.37 -12.62
N ILE A 128 -8.56 3.08 -11.80
CA ILE A 128 -8.36 1.76 -11.26
C ILE A 128 -8.34 1.85 -9.75
N LEU A 129 -9.12 0.98 -9.10
CA LEU A 129 -9.08 0.77 -7.67
C LEU A 129 -7.68 0.31 -7.27
N VAL A 130 -7.13 0.90 -6.22
CA VAL A 130 -5.84 0.50 -5.67
C VAL A 130 -6.03 0.31 -4.18
N GLU A 131 -5.88 -0.93 -3.72
CA GLU A 131 -6.00 -1.30 -2.31
C GLU A 131 -4.70 -1.96 -1.83
N PRO A 132 -4.29 -1.73 -0.56
CA PRO A 132 -3.30 -2.59 0.05
C PRO A 132 -3.88 -4.01 0.18
N GLY A 133 -3.08 -5.03 -0.07
CA GLY A 133 -3.50 -6.43 -0.07
C GLY A 133 -3.99 -6.96 -1.42
N GLU A 134 -4.03 -6.13 -2.46
CA GLU A 134 -4.45 -6.53 -3.79
C GLU A 134 -3.23 -6.96 -4.62
N LEU A 135 -3.16 -8.26 -4.95
CA LEU A 135 -2.17 -8.80 -5.87
C LEU A 135 -2.76 -8.94 -7.28
N PRO A 136 -1.92 -8.86 -8.35
CA PRO A 136 -2.35 -9.15 -9.71
C PRO A 136 -3.05 -10.52 -9.83
N GLU A 137 -4.10 -10.62 -10.65
CA GLU A 137 -4.83 -11.88 -10.86
C GLU A 137 -3.94 -13.02 -11.39
N ASP A 138 -2.84 -12.68 -12.08
CA ASP A 138 -1.85 -13.60 -12.63
C ASP A 138 -0.69 -13.89 -11.68
N PHE A 139 -0.73 -13.37 -10.45
CA PHE A 139 0.30 -13.66 -9.46
C PHE A 139 0.18 -15.09 -8.94
N GLU A 140 1.10 -15.96 -9.36
CA GLU A 140 1.21 -17.32 -8.83
C GLU A 140 1.99 -17.32 -7.51
N ILE A 141 1.37 -17.90 -6.47
CA ILE A 141 2.07 -18.16 -5.21
C ILE A 141 3.13 -19.26 -5.47
N PRO A 142 4.41 -19.03 -5.14
CA PRO A 142 5.48 -20.02 -5.34
C PRO A 142 5.26 -21.36 -4.64
#